data_AF-A0A1B9IBK4-F1
#
_entry.id   AF-A0A1B9IBK4-F1
#
_cell.length_a   1.000
_cell.length_b   1.000
_cell.length_c   1.000
_cell.angle_alpha   90.00
_cell.angle_beta   90.00
_cell.angle_gamma   90.00
#
_symmetry.space_group_name_H-M   'P 1'
#
loop_
_entity.id
_entity.type
_entity.pdbx_description
1 polymer ?
#
loop_
_entity_poly.entity_id
_entity_poly.type
_entity_poly.pdbx_seq_one_letter_code
_entity_poly.pdbx_strand_id
1 'polypeptide(L)'
;MEEISSYYKNIKVNQSSNINIDINKNDELKIRLINEAKSILLDPIKKSNWIKSFTTHSSSSKEMNDNNNNNNNNNNNEIFNNKPHIFRNISLDEFKPHFNENEIENQEKDEINWYSYPCRCSNEFKITIEQLEQNVNIIGCEGCGEWISVEYEVIEDDEE
;
A
#
# COMPACT_ATOMS: atom_id res chain seq x y z
N MET A 1 45.62 -17.20 -21.99
CA MET A 1 44.47 -17.80 -21.30
C MET A 1 45.03 -18.54 -20.09
N GLU A 2 45.50 -17.79 -19.11
CA GLU A 2 44.74 -17.18 -18.01
C GLU A 2 44.63 -18.12 -16.80
N GLU A 3 45.36 -17.70 -15.78
CA GLU A 3 45.56 -18.30 -14.47
C GLU A 3 44.38 -17.96 -13.55
N ILE A 4 43.55 -18.93 -13.18
CA ILE A 4 42.52 -18.75 -12.14
C ILE A 4 42.39 -20.02 -11.28
N SER A 5 43.48 -20.52 -10.70
CA SER A 5 43.43 -21.75 -9.86
C SER A 5 44.16 -21.66 -8.51
N SER A 6 44.65 -20.48 -8.11
CA SER A 6 45.35 -20.32 -6.83
C SER A 6 44.52 -19.71 -5.69
N TYR A 7 43.31 -19.20 -5.97
CA TYR A 7 42.59 -18.37 -5.00
C TYR A 7 41.82 -19.14 -3.91
N TYR A 8 41.58 -20.45 -4.07
CA TYR A 8 40.70 -21.20 -3.15
C TYR A 8 41.41 -22.15 -2.17
N LYS A 9 42.73 -22.01 -1.96
CA LYS A 9 43.48 -23.04 -1.22
C LYS A 9 43.73 -22.82 0.27
N ASN A 10 43.24 -21.73 0.89
CA ASN A 10 43.57 -21.46 2.31
C ASN A 10 42.40 -20.91 3.15
N ILE A 11 41.27 -21.62 3.20
CA ILE A 11 40.33 -21.45 4.32
C ILE A 11 40.54 -22.62 5.28
N LYS A 12 41.51 -22.46 6.18
CA LYS A 12 41.62 -23.31 7.36
C LYS A 12 40.43 -22.96 8.27
N VAL A 13 39.45 -23.86 8.34
CA VAL A 13 38.38 -23.81 9.32
C VAL A 13 39.02 -24.06 10.69
N ASN A 14 39.32 -22.99 11.42
CA ASN A 14 39.69 -23.11 12.83
C ASN A 14 38.42 -23.46 13.61
N GLN A 15 38.38 -24.72 14.04
CA GLN A 15 37.46 -25.20 15.07
C GLN A 15 37.73 -24.46 16.38
N SER A 16 36.65 -24.29 17.15
CA SER A 16 36.63 -23.99 18.59
C SER A 16 36.86 -22.52 18.99
N SER A 17 35.87 -21.67 18.70
CA SER A 17 35.45 -20.69 19.70
C SER A 17 33.96 -20.87 19.94
N ASN A 18 33.61 -21.39 21.12
CA ASN A 18 32.24 -21.34 21.63
C ASN A 18 31.94 -19.86 21.89
N ILE A 19 31.46 -19.16 20.87
CA ILE A 19 30.91 -17.83 21.02
C ILE A 19 29.51 -18.06 21.61
N ASN A 20 29.40 -18.00 22.93
CA ASN A 20 28.10 -17.80 23.57
C ASN A 20 27.63 -16.38 23.20
N ILE A 21 27.00 -16.25 22.04
CA ILE A 21 26.12 -15.11 21.79
C ILE A 21 24.91 -15.37 22.67
N ASP A 22 24.79 -14.64 23.78
CA ASP A 22 23.53 -14.53 24.50
C ASP A 22 22.54 -13.83 23.57
N ILE A 23 21.90 -14.61 22.70
CA ILE A 23 20.84 -14.13 21.82
C ILE A 23 19.70 -13.74 22.75
N ASN A 24 19.38 -12.45 22.77
CA ASN A 24 18.24 -11.95 23.53
C ASN A 24 16.99 -12.76 23.11
N LYS A 25 16.15 -13.19 24.06
CA LYS A 25 14.92 -13.95 23.76
C LYS A 25 14.07 -13.33 22.64
N ASN A 26 14.10 -12.00 22.53
CA ASN A 26 13.44 -11.28 21.45
C ASN A 26 14.04 -11.58 20.06
N ASP A 27 15.34 -11.78 19.96
CA ASP A 27 16.00 -12.10 18.72
C ASP A 27 15.80 -13.58 18.33
N GLU A 28 15.70 -14.49 19.30
CA GLU A 28 15.27 -15.88 19.02
C GLU A 28 13.85 -15.92 18.43
N LEU A 29 12.93 -15.11 18.98
CA LEU A 29 11.58 -14.96 18.44
C LEU A 29 11.59 -14.41 17.02
N LYS A 30 12.38 -13.35 16.76
CA LYS A 30 12.52 -12.80 15.39
C LYS A 30 13.08 -13.85 14.42
N ILE A 31 14.10 -14.59 14.82
CA ILE A 31 14.72 -15.63 13.98
C ILE A 31 13.68 -16.72 13.66
N ARG A 32 12.89 -17.16 14.65
CA ARG A 32 11.81 -18.13 14.44
C ARG A 32 10.78 -17.62 13.45
N LEU A 33 10.30 -16.38 13.64
CA LEU A 33 9.30 -15.75 12.77
C LEU A 33 9.81 -15.60 11.33
N ILE A 34 11.08 -15.22 11.15
CA ILE A 34 11.70 -15.11 9.83
C ILE A 34 11.76 -16.48 9.14
N ASN A 35 12.12 -17.53 9.85
CA ASN A 35 12.21 -18.87 9.28
C ASN A 35 10.84 -19.45 8.92
N GLU A 36 9.82 -19.20 9.75
CA GLU A 36 8.44 -19.55 9.46
C GLU A 36 7.94 -18.84 8.20
N ALA A 37 8.13 -17.52 8.11
CA ALA A 37 7.78 -16.74 6.93
C ALA A 37 8.48 -17.27 5.67
N LYS A 38 9.78 -17.59 5.75
CA LYS A 38 10.53 -18.21 4.64
C LYS A 38 9.93 -19.55 4.21
N SER A 39 9.52 -20.40 5.16
CA SER A 39 8.89 -21.69 4.84
C SER A 39 7.57 -21.53 4.09
N ILE A 40 6.81 -20.46 4.34
CA ILE A 40 5.56 -20.16 3.64
C ILE A 40 5.85 -19.58 2.26
N LEU A 41 6.80 -18.64 2.16
CA LEU A 41 7.07 -17.90 0.92
C LEU A 41 7.83 -18.71 -0.13
N LEU A 42 8.65 -19.69 0.27
CA LEU A 42 9.43 -20.54 -0.64
C LEU A 42 8.64 -21.74 -1.18
N ASP A 43 7.51 -22.09 -0.56
CA ASP A 43 6.62 -23.16 -1.03
C ASP A 43 5.46 -22.54 -1.84
N PRO A 44 5.33 -22.84 -3.16
CA PRO A 44 4.30 -22.25 -4.01
C PRO A 44 2.87 -22.45 -3.51
N ILE A 45 2.57 -23.60 -2.90
CA ILE A 45 1.22 -23.95 -2.45
C ILE A 45 0.91 -23.19 -1.16
N LYS A 46 1.84 -23.20 -0.20
CA LYS A 46 1.67 -22.45 1.06
C LYS A 46 1.58 -20.95 0.81
N LYS A 47 2.41 -20.43 -0.10
CA LYS A 47 2.35 -19.03 -0.54
C LYS A 47 0.98 -18.69 -1.13
N SER A 48 0.46 -19.52 -2.04
CA SER A 48 -0.86 -19.29 -2.63
C SER A 48 -1.97 -19.26 -1.58
N ASN A 49 -1.97 -20.22 -0.65
CA ASN A 49 -2.96 -20.27 0.42
C ASN A 49 -2.87 -19.06 1.35
N TRP A 50 -1.66 -18.65 1.73
CA TRP A 50 -1.44 -17.46 2.55
C TRP A 50 -1.93 -16.17 1.86
N ILE A 51 -1.62 -15.99 0.56
CA ILE A 51 -2.10 -14.85 -0.23
C ILE A 51 -3.63 -14.84 -0.26
N LYS A 52 -4.29 -15.98 -0.51
CA LYS A 52 -5.76 -16.07 -0.51
C LYS A 52 -6.35 -15.64 0.83
N SER A 53 -5.85 -16.19 1.94
CA SER A 53 -6.31 -15.80 3.28
C SER A 53 -6.10 -14.31 3.56
N PHE A 54 -4.98 -13.74 3.12
CA PHE A 54 -4.71 -12.31 3.25
C PHE A 54 -5.71 -11.46 2.44
N THR A 55 -5.95 -11.81 1.18
CA THR A 55 -6.91 -11.09 0.32
C THR A 55 -8.35 -11.17 0.84
N THR A 56 -8.78 -12.30 1.41
CA THR A 56 -10.13 -12.43 1.97
C THR A 56 -10.34 -11.52 3.19
N HIS A 57 -9.32 -11.33 4.04
CA HIS A 57 -9.43 -10.47 5.22
C HIS A 57 -9.30 -8.97 4.86
N SER A 58 -8.49 -8.61 3.86
CA SER A 58 -8.38 -7.21 3.41
C SER A 58 -9.63 -6.68 2.72
N SER A 59 -10.43 -7.56 2.12
CA SER A 59 -11.71 -7.20 1.49
C SER A 59 -12.87 -7.07 2.47
N SER A 60 -12.76 -7.67 3.66
CA SER A 60 -13.84 -7.78 4.65
C SER A 60 -13.85 -6.69 5.72
N SER A 61 -12.99 -5.67 5.62
CA SER A 61 -13.02 -4.51 6.52
C SER A 61 -14.06 -3.43 6.10
N LYS A 62 -14.94 -3.74 5.15
CA LYS A 62 -16.21 -3.03 4.99
C LYS A 62 -17.29 -3.84 5.71
N GLU A 63 -17.81 -3.24 6.78
CA GLU A 63 -18.94 -3.65 7.61
C GLU A 63 -18.68 -4.73 8.67
N MET A 64 -18.62 -4.32 9.95
CA MET A 64 -19.45 -4.88 11.03
C MET A 64 -19.31 -4.08 12.35
N ASN A 65 -20.36 -3.29 12.61
CA ASN A 65 -21.15 -3.20 13.85
C ASN A 65 -20.46 -2.98 15.21
N ASP A 66 -20.72 -1.80 15.78
CA ASP A 66 -20.63 -1.51 17.21
C ASP A 66 -21.48 -2.50 18.03
N ASN A 67 -20.85 -3.13 19.02
CA ASN A 67 -21.38 -3.51 20.35
C ASN A 67 -20.67 -4.74 20.91
N ASN A 68 -19.61 -4.54 21.72
CA ASN A 68 -19.55 -5.17 23.05
C ASN A 68 -18.41 -4.68 23.93
N ASN A 69 -18.75 -4.57 25.22
CA ASN A 69 -18.03 -3.99 26.34
C ASN A 69 -16.68 -4.64 26.71
N ASN A 70 -15.77 -3.76 27.14
CA ASN A 70 -14.78 -3.88 28.23
C ASN A 70 -13.89 -5.13 28.33
N ASN A 71 -12.59 -4.94 28.08
CA ASN A 71 -11.58 -5.05 29.14
C ASN A 71 -10.27 -4.35 28.78
N ASN A 72 -9.80 -3.54 29.74
CA ASN A 72 -8.54 -2.82 29.75
C ASN A 72 -7.33 -3.70 29.40
N ASN A 73 -6.50 -3.25 28.46
CA ASN A 73 -5.04 -3.25 28.60
C ASN A 73 -4.43 -2.22 27.63
N ASN A 74 -3.83 -1.20 28.22
CA ASN A 74 -3.01 -0.20 27.54
C ASN A 74 -1.88 -0.86 26.75
N ASN A 75 -1.95 -0.79 25.41
CA ASN A 75 -0.81 -0.90 24.51
C ASN A 75 -1.09 0.03 23.31
N ASN A 76 -0.77 1.31 23.46
CA ASN A 76 -0.91 2.35 22.44
C ASN A 76 0.19 2.23 21.36
N ASN A 77 0.29 1.08 20.70
CA ASN A 77 1.14 0.90 19.52
C ASN A 77 0.39 0.02 18.51
N GLU A 78 0.11 0.61 17.34
CA GLU A 78 -0.25 -0.05 16.06
C GLU A 78 -1.74 -0.29 15.75
N ILE A 79 -2.48 0.81 15.53
CA ILE A 79 -3.67 0.84 14.64
C ILE A 79 -3.35 1.75 13.43
N PHE A 80 -2.15 1.63 12.85
CA PHE A 80 -1.75 2.42 11.67
C PHE A 80 -1.31 1.57 10.47
N ASN A 81 -1.29 0.24 10.58
CA ASN A 81 -0.69 -0.61 9.54
C ASN A 81 -1.60 -0.86 8.33
N ASN A 82 -2.86 -0.40 8.36
CA ASN A 82 -3.85 -0.68 7.30
C ASN A 82 -4.42 0.58 6.63
N LYS A 83 -4.01 1.79 7.03
CA LYS A 83 -4.48 3.01 6.37
C LYS A 83 -3.52 3.35 5.23
N PRO A 84 -4.01 3.71 4.03
CA PRO A 84 -3.15 4.17 2.95
C PRO A 84 -2.25 5.31 3.45
N HIS A 85 -0.95 5.18 3.23
CA HIS A 85 0.01 6.21 3.61
C HIS A 85 -0.09 7.38 2.62
N ILE A 86 -0.78 8.42 3.05
CA ILE A 86 -0.95 9.66 2.29
C ILE A 86 0.35 10.45 2.36
N PHE A 87 1.01 10.67 1.22
CA PHE A 87 2.30 11.39 1.20
C PHE A 87 2.14 12.88 0.86
N ARG A 88 0.99 13.30 0.30
CA ARG A 88 0.71 14.68 -0.09
C ARG A 88 -0.79 14.97 -0.11
N ASN A 89 -1.16 16.20 0.23
CA ASN A 89 -2.47 16.78 -0.03
C ASN A 89 -2.36 17.77 -1.18
N ILE A 90 -3.34 17.76 -2.09
CA ILE A 90 -3.33 18.54 -3.33
C ILE A 90 -4.73 19.11 -3.54
N SER A 91 -4.83 20.41 -3.84
CA SER A 91 -6.11 21.02 -4.23
C SER A 91 -6.58 20.45 -5.57
N LEU A 92 -7.88 20.20 -5.72
CA LEU A 92 -8.49 19.77 -6.98
C LEU A 92 -8.22 20.78 -8.11
N ASP A 93 -8.04 22.07 -7.80
CA ASP A 93 -7.69 23.11 -8.77
C ASP A 93 -6.33 22.89 -9.46
N GLU A 94 -5.43 22.13 -8.83
CA GLU A 94 -4.14 21.76 -9.44
C GLU A 94 -4.27 20.60 -10.43
N PHE A 95 -5.42 19.93 -10.49
CA PHE A 95 -5.63 18.81 -11.39
C PHE A 95 -6.02 19.30 -12.78
N LYS A 96 -5.60 18.55 -13.80
CA LYS A 96 -6.02 18.76 -15.17
C LYS A 96 -7.39 18.09 -15.40
N PRO A 97 -8.44 18.84 -15.81
CA PRO A 97 -9.74 18.26 -16.16
C PRO A 97 -9.68 17.56 -17.54
N HIS A 98 -10.49 16.52 -17.70
CA HIS A 98 -10.64 15.78 -18.95
C HIS A 98 -12.12 15.56 -19.28
N PHE A 99 -12.43 15.66 -20.58
CA PHE A 99 -13.77 15.58 -21.14
C PHE A 99 -13.86 14.35 -22.06
N ASN A 100 -15.03 13.73 -22.17
CA ASN A 100 -15.25 12.62 -23.08
C ASN A 100 -15.49 13.12 -24.52
N GLU A 101 -14.54 12.87 -25.41
CA GLU A 101 -14.63 13.29 -26.82
C GLU A 101 -15.62 12.45 -27.65
N ASN A 102 -16.23 11.40 -27.09
CA ASN A 102 -17.07 10.46 -27.85
C ASN A 102 -18.57 10.82 -27.90
N GLU A 103 -19.00 11.90 -27.25
CA GLU A 103 -20.40 12.39 -27.31
C GLU A 103 -20.57 13.45 -28.41
N ILE A 104 -20.09 13.12 -29.61
CA ILE A 104 -20.32 13.91 -30.82
C ILE A 104 -21.68 13.47 -31.36
N GLU A 105 -22.75 14.18 -31.00
CA GLU A 105 -23.74 14.62 -32.01
C GLU A 105 -24.95 15.38 -31.44
N ASN A 106 -25.24 15.40 -30.14
CA ASN A 106 -26.36 16.19 -29.64
C ASN A 106 -26.17 16.62 -28.19
N GLN A 107 -26.19 17.94 -27.99
CA GLN A 107 -26.27 18.71 -26.74
C GLN A 107 -24.93 19.25 -26.22
N GLU A 108 -24.89 20.59 -26.21
CA GLU A 108 -23.97 21.41 -25.43
C GLU A 108 -23.86 20.85 -24.01
N LYS A 109 -22.66 20.38 -23.64
CA LYS A 109 -22.13 20.41 -22.28
C LYS A 109 -20.68 19.92 -22.30
N ASP A 110 -19.76 20.87 -22.13
CA ASP A 110 -18.37 20.62 -21.77
C ASP A 110 -18.31 20.04 -20.34
N GLU A 111 -18.91 18.86 -20.11
CA GLU A 111 -18.99 18.26 -18.78
C GLU A 111 -17.72 17.46 -18.50
N ILE A 112 -17.02 17.81 -17.43
CA ILE A 112 -15.77 17.15 -17.04
C ILE A 112 -16.10 15.73 -16.57
N ASN A 113 -15.40 14.71 -17.08
CA ASN A 113 -15.62 13.32 -16.67
C ASN A 113 -14.64 12.88 -15.57
N TRP A 114 -13.40 13.37 -15.59
CA TRP A 114 -12.40 13.09 -14.55
C TRP A 114 -11.31 14.15 -14.48
N TYR A 115 -10.61 14.15 -13.34
CA TYR A 115 -9.44 14.98 -13.07
C TYR A 115 -8.18 14.11 -12.98
N SER A 116 -7.04 14.64 -13.41
CA SER A 116 -5.75 13.96 -13.34
C SER A 116 -4.64 14.84 -12.76
N TYR A 117 -3.68 14.22 -12.05
CA TYR A 117 -2.48 14.91 -11.54
C TYR A 117 -1.23 14.04 -11.79
N PRO A 118 -0.11 14.63 -12.25
CA PRO A 118 1.09 13.86 -12.59
C PRO A 118 1.74 13.23 -11.35
N CYS A 119 2.09 11.95 -11.45
CA CYS A 119 2.87 11.23 -10.45
C CYS A 119 4.37 11.28 -10.79
N ARG A 120 5.23 11.22 -9.76
CA ARG A 120 6.70 11.17 -9.91
C ARG A 120 7.19 9.92 -10.66
N CYS A 121 6.38 8.86 -10.70
CA CYS A 121 6.67 7.66 -11.46
C CYS A 121 6.32 7.77 -12.96
N SER A 122 5.93 8.96 -13.44
CA SER A 122 5.46 9.23 -14.81
C SER A 122 4.09 8.64 -15.18
N ASN A 123 3.36 8.08 -14.21
CA ASN A 123 1.93 7.79 -14.35
C ASN A 123 1.12 8.97 -13.78
N GLU A 124 -0.19 8.81 -13.63
CA GLU A 124 -1.09 9.85 -13.13
C GLU A 124 -1.96 9.35 -11.97
N PHE A 125 -2.30 10.27 -11.06
CA PHE A 125 -3.42 10.10 -10.15
C PHE A 125 -4.69 10.49 -10.89
N LYS A 126 -5.75 9.68 -10.79
CA LYS A 126 -7.03 9.91 -11.46
C LYS A 126 -8.17 9.88 -10.45
N ILE A 127 -9.09 10.83 -10.55
CA ILE A 127 -10.33 10.87 -9.77
C ILE A 127 -11.50 11.23 -10.67
N THR A 128 -12.57 10.43 -10.65
CA THR A 128 -13.78 10.66 -11.44
C THR A 128 -14.77 11.57 -10.71
N ILE A 129 -15.73 12.15 -11.44
CA ILE A 129 -16.81 12.93 -10.83
C ILE A 129 -17.62 12.07 -9.85
N GLU A 130 -18.00 10.86 -10.26
CA GLU A 130 -18.71 9.91 -9.38
C GLU A 130 -17.98 9.66 -8.05
N GLN A 131 -16.64 9.64 -8.06
CA GLN A 131 -15.84 9.48 -6.85
C GLN A 131 -15.91 10.73 -5.96
N LEU A 132 -15.86 11.93 -6.53
CA LEU A 132 -16.01 13.18 -5.78
C LEU A 132 -17.40 13.29 -5.14
N GLU A 133 -18.45 12.89 -5.87
CA GLU A 133 -19.84 12.81 -5.39
C GLU A 133 -20.01 11.81 -4.24
N GLN A 134 -19.23 10.71 -4.27
CA GLN A 134 -19.19 9.71 -3.20
C GLN A 134 -18.28 10.10 -2.02
N ASN A 135 -17.82 11.35 -1.97
CA ASN A 135 -16.87 11.86 -0.98
C ASN A 135 -15.53 11.09 -0.92
N VAL A 136 -15.11 10.49 -2.04
CA VAL A 136 -13.78 9.87 -2.14
C VAL A 136 -12.76 10.98 -2.36
N ASN A 137 -11.89 11.18 -1.37
CA ASN A 137 -10.83 12.19 -1.42
C ASN A 137 -9.42 11.59 -1.33
N ILE A 138 -9.27 10.27 -1.21
CA ILE A 138 -7.97 9.60 -1.17
C ILE A 138 -7.84 8.72 -2.41
N ILE A 139 -6.84 9.00 -3.24
CA ILE A 139 -6.60 8.29 -4.50
C ILE A 139 -5.17 7.77 -4.58
N GLY A 140 -5.02 6.60 -5.20
CA GLY A 140 -3.73 5.94 -5.40
C GLY A 140 -3.24 6.08 -6.84
N CYS A 141 -1.91 6.10 -7.03
CA CYS A 141 -1.31 5.98 -8.35
C CYS A 141 -1.23 4.51 -8.76
N GLU A 142 -1.79 4.14 -9.92
CA GLU A 142 -1.72 2.76 -10.45
C GLU A 142 -0.30 2.32 -10.81
N GLY A 143 0.64 3.26 -10.97
CA GLY A 143 2.03 2.98 -11.31
C GLY A 143 2.90 2.58 -10.13
N CYS A 144 2.88 3.36 -9.04
CA CYS A 144 3.77 3.17 -7.88
C CYS A 144 3.05 2.81 -6.58
N GLY A 145 1.71 2.85 -6.52
CA GLY A 145 0.94 2.54 -5.32
C GLY A 145 1.00 3.61 -4.22
N GLU A 146 1.56 4.79 -4.52
CA GLU A 146 1.51 5.93 -3.60
C GLU A 146 0.10 6.52 -3.51
N TRP A 147 -0.25 7.12 -2.37
CA TRP A 147 -1.59 7.70 -2.10
C TRP A 147 -1.53 9.19 -1.82
N ILE A 148 -2.47 9.96 -2.38
CA ILE A 148 -2.64 11.40 -2.11
C ILE A 148 -4.04 11.70 -1.57
N SER A 149 -4.17 12.82 -0.87
CA SER A 149 -5.45 13.43 -0.52
C SER A 149 -5.78 14.55 -1.51
N VAL A 150 -7.01 14.59 -2.00
CA VAL A 150 -7.56 15.62 -2.87
C VAL A 150 -8.42 16.55 -2.01
N GLU A 151 -8.11 17.84 -2.03
CA GLU A 151 -8.84 18.88 -1.29
C GLU A 151 -9.79 19.57 -2.27
N TYR A 152 -11.08 19.62 -1.94
CA TYR A 152 -12.11 20.29 -2.74
C TYR A 152 -13.20 20.84 -1.83
N GLU A 153 -13.87 21.90 -2.29
CA GLU A 153 -15.03 22.50 -1.65
C GLU A 153 -16.23 22.32 -2.59
N VAL A 154 -17.36 21.89 -2.03
CA VAL A 154 -18.62 21.78 -2.78
C VAL A 154 -19.32 23.13 -2.63
N ILE A 155 -19.49 23.84 -3.72
CA ILE A 155 -20.26 25.09 -3.76
C ILE A 155 -21.71 24.69 -4.10
N GLU A 156 -22.63 24.96 -3.18
CA GLU A 156 -24.05 24.84 -3.46
C GLU A 156 -24.46 26.09 -4.26
N ASP A 157 -24.94 25.91 -5.49
CA ASP A 157 -25.55 26.99 -6.24
C ASP A 157 -26.90 27.31 -5.59
N ASP A 158 -26.90 28.24 -4.64
CA ASP A 158 -28.12 28.85 -4.11
C ASP A 158 -28.79 29.60 -5.28
N GLU A 159 -29.72 28.92 -5.97
CA GLU A 159 -30.61 29.52 -6.97
C GLU A 159 -31.42 30.67 -6.32
N GLU A 160 -30.99 31.93 -6.55
CA GLU A 160 -31.77 33.14 -6.26
C GLU A 160 -32.91 33.38 -7.27
#